data_AF-A0A0E4H367-F1
#
_entry.id   AF-A0A0E4H367-F1
#
_cell.length_a   1.000
_cell.length_b   1.000
_cell.length_c   1.000
_cell.angle_alpha   90.00
_cell.angle_beta   90.00
_cell.angle_gamma   90.00
#
_symmetry.space_group_name_H-M   'P 1'
#
loop_
_entity.id
_entity.type
_entity.pdbx_description
1 polymer ?
#
loop_
_entity_poly.entity_id
_entity_poly.type
_entity_poly.pdbx_seq_one_letter_code
_entity_poly.pdbx_strand_id
1 'polypeptide(L)'
;MTTTAALHNVAFALVRDAAHLMDSIDPGTSVLSAHDYGPLTIRARRVYTLEQDTLTLIAYHGHQLVATIIVSNNGERVTARIHQILFAGVLFKRSGDWGFVGIGRRRRFGLTANPDHRWRVDINGEQPTIWPSLDAAATHIADTYSPTS
;
A
#
# COMPACT_ATOMS: atom_id res chain seq x y z
N MET A 1 14.40 10.09 -14.36
CA MET A 1 13.06 10.48 -13.88
C MET A 1 12.34 9.21 -13.48
N THR A 2 12.16 8.96 -12.19
CA THR A 2 11.27 7.89 -11.70
C THR A 2 9.85 8.38 -11.89
N THR A 3 9.17 7.87 -12.90
CA THR A 3 7.77 8.17 -13.19
C THR A 3 6.91 7.80 -11.98
N THR A 4 6.10 8.75 -11.54
CA THR A 4 5.08 8.67 -10.48
C THR A 4 4.08 7.50 -10.63
N ALA A 5 4.15 6.75 -11.72
CA ALA A 5 3.18 5.75 -12.17
C ALA A 5 3.17 4.42 -11.39
N ALA A 6 4.05 4.21 -10.41
CA ALA A 6 4.07 2.93 -9.68
C ALA A 6 4.30 3.08 -8.16
N LEU A 7 4.01 4.24 -7.55
CA LEU A 7 4.16 4.39 -6.09
C LEU A 7 3.34 3.35 -5.31
N HIS A 8 2.20 2.88 -5.84
CA HIS A 8 1.43 1.79 -5.23
C HIS A 8 2.17 0.45 -5.22
N ASN A 9 3.08 0.19 -6.17
CA ASN A 9 3.84 -1.07 -6.22
C ASN A 9 4.79 -1.22 -5.03
N VAL A 10 5.16 -0.11 -4.38
CA VAL A 10 5.96 -0.11 -3.14
C VAL A 10 5.24 -0.87 -2.04
N ALA A 11 3.92 -0.73 -1.91
CA ALA A 11 3.17 -1.44 -0.86
C ALA A 11 3.30 -2.97 -1.01
N PHE A 12 3.23 -3.46 -2.25
CA PHE A 12 3.38 -4.89 -2.56
C PHE A 12 4.83 -5.36 -2.41
N ALA A 13 5.80 -4.54 -2.80
CA ALA A 13 7.22 -4.82 -2.59
C ALA A 13 7.54 -4.95 -1.09
N LEU A 14 7.04 -4.03 -0.25
CA LEU A 14 7.21 -4.09 1.20
C LEU A 14 6.53 -5.30 1.84
N VAL A 15 5.38 -5.74 1.32
CA VAL A 15 4.73 -6.99 1.76
C VAL A 15 5.57 -8.21 1.38
N ARG A 16 6.10 -8.26 0.16
CA ARG A 16 6.96 -9.36 -0.31
C ARG A 16 8.22 -9.47 0.53
N ASP A 17 8.82 -8.34 0.89
CA ASP A 17 10.10 -8.29 1.60
C ASP A 17 9.91 -8.26 3.13
N ALA A 18 8.67 -8.35 3.63
CA ALA A 18 8.30 -8.13 5.01
C ALA A 18 9.03 -9.04 6.03
N ALA A 19 9.23 -10.32 5.68
CA ALA A 19 9.97 -11.25 6.55
C ALA A 19 11.41 -10.79 6.76
N HIS A 20 12.11 -10.46 5.67
CA HIS A 20 13.47 -9.95 5.73
C HIS A 20 13.56 -8.60 6.48
N LEU A 21 12.61 -7.70 6.25
CA LEU A 21 12.53 -6.42 6.96
C LEU A 21 12.28 -6.60 8.47
N MET A 22 11.51 -7.62 8.84
CA MET A 22 11.25 -7.93 10.24
C MET A 22 12.50 -8.43 10.96
N ASP A 23 13.33 -9.22 10.30
CA ASP A 23 14.58 -9.72 10.88
C ASP A 23 15.70 -8.67 10.93
N SER A 24 15.71 -7.73 9.97
CA SER A 24 16.77 -6.73 9.83
C SER A 24 16.56 -5.44 10.64
N ILE A 25 15.36 -5.23 11.19
CA ILE A 25 15.02 -4.01 11.94
C ILE A 25 14.98 -4.32 13.43
N ASP A 26 15.82 -3.63 14.20
CA ASP A 26 15.81 -3.73 15.66
C ASP A 26 14.49 -3.20 16.27
N PRO A 27 14.07 -3.74 17.44
CA PRO A 27 12.97 -3.20 18.21
C PRO A 27 13.15 -1.70 18.50
N GLY A 28 12.08 -0.92 18.34
CA GLY A 28 12.11 0.54 18.48
C GLY A 28 11.64 1.28 17.23
N THR A 29 12.02 2.55 17.12
CA THR A 29 11.69 3.40 15.97
C THR A 29 12.95 3.67 15.16
N SER A 30 12.90 3.45 13.86
CA SER A 30 14.00 3.70 12.95
C SER A 30 13.52 4.37 11.65
N VAL A 31 14.46 4.96 10.93
CA VAL A 31 14.23 5.46 9.56
C VAL A 31 15.12 4.66 8.64
N LEU A 32 14.51 3.97 7.67
CA LEU A 32 15.23 3.29 6.61
C LEU A 32 15.50 4.30 5.51
N SER A 33 16.73 4.79 5.46
CA SER A 33 17.20 5.78 4.48
C SER A 33 17.98 5.15 3.32
N ALA A 34 18.48 3.93 3.50
CA ALA A 34 19.13 3.12 2.46
C ALA A 34 18.25 1.91 2.12
N HIS A 35 17.59 1.96 0.96
CA HIS A 35 16.73 0.88 0.45
C HIS A 35 16.48 1.03 -1.06
N ASP A 36 16.03 -0.04 -1.70
CA ASP A 36 15.81 -0.07 -3.15
C ASP A 36 14.37 0.30 -3.59
N TYR A 37 13.52 0.75 -2.66
CA TYR A 37 12.12 1.10 -2.94
C TYR A 37 11.91 2.43 -3.70
N GLY A 38 12.98 3.02 -4.24
CA GLY A 38 12.96 4.33 -4.92
C GLY A 38 13.18 5.51 -3.97
N PRO A 39 12.83 6.75 -4.37
CA PRO A 39 13.10 7.98 -3.63
C PRO A 39 12.13 8.17 -2.45
N LEU A 40 12.05 7.17 -1.58
CA LEU A 40 11.15 7.14 -0.44
C LEU A 40 11.90 7.31 0.86
N THR A 41 11.19 7.76 1.87
CA THR A 41 11.60 7.64 3.27
C THR A 41 10.67 6.66 3.95
N ILE A 42 11.21 5.59 4.54
CA ILE A 42 10.40 4.62 5.28
C ILE A 42 10.68 4.79 6.78
N ARG A 43 9.64 5.13 7.52
CA ARG A 43 9.68 5.09 8.99
C ARG A 43 9.23 3.71 9.43
N ALA A 44 10.05 3.06 10.25
CA ALA A 44 9.77 1.75 10.79
C ALA A 44 9.56 1.85 12.30
N ARG A 45 8.59 1.11 12.82
CA ARG A 45 8.42 0.88 14.24
C ARG A 45 8.23 -0.61 14.48
N ARG A 46 9.21 -1.24 15.14
CA ARG A 46 9.09 -2.63 15.60
C ARG A 46 8.79 -2.66 17.09
N VAL A 47 7.77 -3.42 17.46
CA VAL A 47 7.41 -3.73 18.84
C VAL A 47 7.63 -5.22 19.00
N TYR A 48 8.55 -5.59 19.89
CA TYR A 48 8.84 -6.97 20.25
C TYR A 48 8.62 -7.16 21.75
N THR A 49 7.75 -8.10 22.07
CA THR A 49 7.49 -8.63 23.42
C THR A 49 7.39 -10.16 23.32
N LEU A 50 7.34 -10.86 24.45
CA LEU A 50 7.12 -12.32 24.47
C LEU A 50 5.79 -12.75 23.82
N GLU A 51 4.81 -11.85 23.75
CA GLU A 51 3.46 -12.13 23.24
C GLU A 51 3.20 -11.52 21.86
N GLN A 52 4.06 -10.60 21.41
CA GLN A 52 3.83 -9.82 20.20
C GLN A 52 5.13 -9.43 19.53
N ASP A 53 5.31 -9.82 18.27
CA ASP A 53 6.31 -9.22 17.38
C ASP A 53 5.59 -8.58 16.20
N THR A 54 5.65 -7.25 16.09
CA THR A 54 4.96 -6.47 15.07
C THR A 54 5.87 -5.38 14.53
N LEU A 55 5.97 -5.28 13.22
CA LEU A 55 6.68 -4.23 12.51
C LEU A 55 5.68 -3.39 11.69
N THR A 56 5.65 -2.08 11.94
CA THR A 56 4.91 -1.12 11.14
C THR A 56 5.87 -0.36 10.24
N LEU A 57 5.61 -0.36 8.94
CA LEU A 57 6.37 0.37 7.93
C LEU A 57 5.50 1.48 7.34
N ILE A 58 5.98 2.72 7.35
CA ILE A 58 5.28 3.88 6.83
C ILE A 58 6.16 4.54 5.77
N ALA A 59 5.79 4.38 4.51
CA ALA A 59 6.54 4.90 3.36
C ALA A 59 6.00 6.27 2.92
N TYR A 60 6.92 7.22 2.75
CA TYR A 60 6.64 8.57 2.29
C TYR A 60 7.41 8.89 1.01
N HIS A 61 6.77 9.58 0.06
CA HIS A 61 7.41 10.23 -1.08
C HIS A 61 7.36 11.75 -0.84
N GLY A 62 8.50 12.34 -0.47
CA GLY A 62 8.51 13.69 0.11
C GLY A 62 7.66 13.76 1.38
N HIS A 63 6.61 14.58 1.37
CA HIS A 63 5.65 14.69 2.49
C HIS A 63 4.40 13.82 2.33
N GLN A 64 4.25 13.13 1.21
CA GLN A 64 3.05 12.37 0.90
C GLN A 64 3.15 10.93 1.42
N LEU A 65 2.16 10.49 2.19
CA LEU A 65 2.02 9.08 2.59
C LEU A 65 1.74 8.23 1.35
N VAL A 66 2.59 7.23 1.10
CA VAL A 66 2.46 6.29 -0.02
C VAL A 66 1.90 4.96 0.44
N ALA A 67 2.41 4.39 1.52
CA ALA A 67 1.95 3.11 2.01
C ALA A 67 2.16 2.97 3.52
N THR A 68 1.26 2.21 4.16
CA THR A 68 1.43 1.74 5.53
C THR A 68 1.28 0.22 5.51
N ILE A 69 2.31 -0.50 5.92
CA ILE A 69 2.32 -1.97 6.02
C ILE A 69 2.40 -2.35 7.50
N ILE A 70 1.60 -3.34 7.89
CA ILE A 70 1.69 -3.96 9.21
C ILE A 70 2.15 -5.40 9.00
N VAL A 71 3.27 -5.73 9.60
CA VAL A 71 3.89 -7.04 9.61
C VAL A 71 3.78 -7.61 11.03
N SER A 72 3.44 -8.88 11.15
CA SER A 72 3.34 -9.57 12.44
C SER A 72 3.99 -10.95 12.35
N ASN A 73 4.73 -11.32 13.38
CA ASN A 73 5.29 -12.66 13.56
C ASN A 73 4.71 -13.27 14.83
N ASN A 74 4.22 -14.50 14.74
CA ASN A 74 3.67 -15.26 15.85
C ASN A 74 4.62 -16.36 16.37
N GLY A 75 5.87 -16.38 15.91
CA GLY A 75 6.87 -17.39 16.24
C GLY A 75 6.98 -18.52 15.20
N GLU A 76 5.94 -18.73 14.39
CA GLU A 76 5.93 -19.75 13.34
C GLU A 76 5.96 -19.13 11.93
N ARG A 77 5.31 -17.98 11.77
CA ARG A 77 5.12 -17.35 10.46
C ARG A 77 5.09 -15.83 10.58
N VAL A 78 5.77 -15.19 9.62
CA VAL A 78 5.59 -13.78 9.34
C VAL A 78 4.40 -13.59 8.40
N THR A 79 3.49 -12.69 8.78
CA THR A 79 2.37 -12.23 7.98
C THR A 79 2.50 -10.73 7.74
N ALA A 80 2.14 -10.25 6.55
CA ALA A 80 2.20 -8.84 6.22
C ALA A 80 0.92 -8.42 5.50
N ARG A 81 0.44 -7.22 5.82
CA ARG A 81 -0.77 -6.66 5.22
C ARG A 81 -0.59 -5.18 4.93
N ILE A 82 -1.11 -4.77 3.78
CA ILE A 82 -1.25 -3.36 3.41
C ILE A 82 -2.38 -2.78 4.26
N HIS A 83 -2.06 -1.85 5.15
CA HIS A 83 -3.06 -1.08 5.91
C HIS A 83 -3.57 0.12 5.12
N GLN A 84 -2.65 0.82 4.44
CA GLN A 84 -2.97 1.96 3.58
C GLN A 84 -2.09 1.94 2.33
N ILE A 85 -2.63 2.43 1.21
CA ILE A 85 -1.92 2.52 -0.07
C ILE A 85 -2.41 3.74 -0.85
N LEU A 86 -1.47 4.54 -1.34
CA LEU A 86 -1.74 5.62 -2.28
C LEU A 86 -1.82 5.01 -3.68
N PHE A 87 -2.95 5.23 -4.34
CA PHE A 87 -3.26 4.68 -5.65
C PHE A 87 -4.01 5.72 -6.47
N ALA A 88 -3.53 6.03 -7.68
CA ALA A 88 -4.11 7.05 -8.56
C ALA A 88 -4.41 8.40 -7.85
N GLY A 89 -3.52 8.84 -6.95
CA GLY A 89 -3.68 10.09 -6.20
C GLY A 89 -4.68 10.02 -5.02
N VAL A 90 -5.29 8.87 -4.77
CA VAL A 90 -6.22 8.64 -3.65
C VAL A 90 -5.57 7.72 -2.62
N LEU A 91 -5.64 8.09 -1.33
CA LEU A 91 -5.17 7.22 -0.26
C LEU A 91 -6.29 6.25 0.13
N PHE A 92 -6.08 4.97 -0.14
CA PHE A 92 -6.99 3.92 0.24
C PHE A 92 -6.59 3.30 1.59
N LYS A 93 -7.61 2.90 2.37
CA LYS A 93 -7.45 2.09 3.57
C LYS A 93 -7.99 0.69 3.32
N ARG A 94 -7.37 -0.31 3.93
CA ARG A 94 -7.85 -1.70 3.86
C ARG A 94 -9.30 -1.81 4.32
N SER A 95 -10.07 -2.63 3.61
CA SER A 95 -11.47 -2.99 3.88
C SER A 95 -11.65 -4.48 3.59
N GLY A 96 -11.72 -5.31 4.62
CA GLY A 96 -11.71 -6.76 4.47
C GLY A 96 -10.33 -7.30 4.07
N ASP A 97 -10.29 -8.50 3.50
CA ASP A 97 -9.02 -9.18 3.21
C ASP A 97 -8.34 -8.70 1.92
N TRP A 98 -9.14 -8.48 0.88
CA TRP A 98 -8.66 -8.14 -0.46
C TRP A 98 -9.25 -6.82 -1.00
N GLY A 99 -9.90 -6.05 -0.13
CA GLY A 99 -10.55 -4.79 -0.48
C GLY A 99 -9.85 -3.58 0.11
N PHE A 100 -10.03 -2.45 -0.56
CA PHE A 100 -9.52 -1.15 -0.18
C PHE A 100 -10.58 -0.08 -0.48
N VAL A 101 -10.70 0.92 0.39
CA VAL A 101 -11.63 2.04 0.20
C VAL A 101 -10.88 3.36 0.38
N GLY A 102 -11.07 4.26 -0.58
CA GLY A 102 -10.50 5.60 -0.59
C GLY A 102 -11.57 6.65 -0.84
N ILE A 103 -11.32 7.87 -0.38
CA ILE A 103 -12.16 9.04 -0.68
C ILE A 103 -11.27 10.08 -1.35
N GLY A 104 -11.57 10.42 -2.60
CA GLY A 104 -10.83 11.41 -3.39
C GLY A 104 -11.79 12.39 -4.04
N ARG A 105 -11.46 13.70 -4.06
CA ARG A 105 -12.24 14.79 -4.71
C ARG A 105 -13.77 14.57 -4.71
N ARG A 106 -14.36 14.27 -3.55
CA ARG A 106 -15.80 14.05 -3.29
C ARG A 106 -16.41 12.72 -3.80
N ARG A 107 -15.60 11.76 -4.21
CA ARG A 107 -16.01 10.42 -4.62
C ARG A 107 -15.43 9.37 -3.68
N ARG A 108 -16.22 8.33 -3.43
CA ARG A 108 -15.76 7.12 -2.74
C ARG A 108 -15.36 6.11 -3.81
N PHE A 109 -14.15 5.60 -3.68
CA PHE A 109 -13.56 4.56 -4.52
C PHE A 109 -13.43 3.28 -3.69
N GLY A 110 -13.87 2.16 -4.25
CA GLY A 110 -13.58 0.81 -3.80
C GLY A 110 -12.62 0.16 -4.78
N LEU A 111 -11.67 -0.60 -4.25
CA LEU A 111 -10.71 -1.37 -5.03
C LEU A 111 -10.65 -2.77 -4.43
N THR A 112 -10.95 -3.79 -5.21
CA THR A 112 -10.95 -5.18 -4.75
C THR A 112 -10.14 -6.06 -5.70
N ALA A 113 -9.23 -6.86 -5.14
CA ALA A 113 -8.53 -7.89 -5.91
C ALA A 113 -9.45 -9.10 -6.10
N ASN A 114 -9.61 -9.54 -7.34
CA ASN A 114 -10.37 -10.74 -7.68
C ASN A 114 -9.45 -11.98 -7.71
N PRO A 115 -10.00 -13.19 -7.53
CA PRO A 115 -9.22 -14.44 -7.58
C PRO A 115 -8.52 -14.70 -8.91
N ASP A 116 -9.00 -14.10 -10.01
CA ASP A 116 -8.44 -14.22 -11.36
C ASP A 116 -7.36 -13.17 -11.67
N HIS A 117 -6.75 -12.60 -10.63
CA HIS A 117 -5.72 -11.57 -10.69
C HIS A 117 -6.16 -10.24 -11.33
N ARG A 118 -7.47 -10.04 -11.57
CA ARG A 118 -8.02 -8.77 -12.02
C ARG A 118 -8.39 -7.88 -10.84
N TRP A 119 -8.55 -6.59 -11.12
CA TRP A 119 -8.92 -5.59 -10.13
C TRP A 119 -10.29 -5.00 -10.44
N ARG A 120 -11.20 -5.10 -9.48
CA ARG A 120 -12.49 -4.43 -9.53
C ARG A 120 -12.37 -3.04 -8.93
N VAL A 121 -12.88 -2.05 -9.64
CA VAL A 121 -12.99 -0.66 -9.19
C VAL A 121 -14.46 -0.30 -9.06
N ASP A 122 -14.87 0.09 -7.85
CA ASP A 122 -16.22 0.56 -7.54
C ASP A 122 -16.17 2.07 -7.29
N ILE A 123 -17.02 2.85 -7.96
CA ILE A 123 -17.10 4.31 -7.78
C ILE A 123 -18.53 4.64 -7.41
N ASN A 124 -18.71 5.45 -6.37
CA ASN A 124 -20.06 5.74 -5.85
C ASN A 124 -20.97 6.31 -6.95
N GLY A 125 -22.08 5.61 -7.24
CA GLY A 125 -23.07 5.99 -8.24
C GLY A 125 -22.80 5.48 -9.66
N GLU A 126 -21.74 4.70 -9.87
CA GLU A 126 -21.36 4.18 -11.20
C GLU A 126 -21.37 2.65 -11.24
N GLN A 127 -21.40 2.09 -12.45
CA GLN A 127 -21.25 0.64 -12.62
C GLN A 127 -19.81 0.21 -12.31
N PRO A 128 -19.61 -0.89 -11.56
CA PRO A 128 -18.28 -1.42 -11.29
C PRO A 128 -17.52 -1.78 -12.57
N THR A 129 -16.24 -1.44 -12.62
CA THR A 129 -15.35 -1.78 -13.74
C THR A 129 -14.31 -2.82 -13.32
N ILE A 130 -13.85 -3.65 -14.25
CA ILE A 130 -12.85 -4.68 -14.01
C ILE A 130 -11.64 -4.44 -14.91
N TRP A 131 -10.46 -4.40 -14.32
CA TRP A 131 -9.21 -4.09 -14.98
C TRP A 131 -8.22 -5.26 -14.92
N PRO A 132 -7.43 -5.49 -15.98
CA PRO A 132 -6.50 -6.61 -16.04
C PRO A 132 -5.32 -6.48 -15.06
N SER A 133 -5.03 -5.28 -14.57
CA SER A 133 -3.96 -5.02 -13.61
C SER A 133 -4.28 -3.81 -12.74
N LEU A 134 -3.55 -3.69 -11.63
CA LEU A 134 -3.64 -2.53 -10.76
C LEU A 134 -3.17 -1.26 -11.49
N ASP A 135 -2.14 -1.34 -12.32
CA ASP A 135 -1.64 -0.23 -13.14
C ASP A 135 -2.68 0.27 -14.15
N ALA A 136 -3.42 -0.66 -14.78
CA ALA A 136 -4.48 -0.31 -15.72
C ALA A 136 -5.64 0.39 -15.00
N ALA A 137 -6.05 -0.12 -13.83
CA ALA A 137 -7.01 0.56 -12.97
C ALA A 137 -6.51 1.95 -12.53
N ALA A 138 -5.22 2.09 -12.22
CA ALA A 138 -4.63 3.35 -11.77
C ALA A 138 -4.73 4.42 -12.86
N THR A 139 -4.32 4.03 -14.07
CA THR A 139 -4.33 4.87 -15.26
C THR A 139 -5.75 5.36 -15.54
N HIS A 140 -6.72 4.44 -15.55
CA HIS A 140 -8.13 4.80 -15.74
C HIS A 140 -8.63 5.81 -14.69
N ILE A 141 -8.36 5.57 -13.40
CA ILE A 141 -8.83 6.47 -12.33
C ILE A 141 -8.18 7.85 -12.47
N ALA A 142 -6.88 7.90 -12.73
CA ALA A 142 -6.13 9.13 -12.89
C ALA A 142 -6.67 9.94 -14.07
N ASP A 143 -6.80 9.32 -15.25
CA ASP A 143 -7.24 9.98 -16.47
C ASP A 143 -8.70 10.46 -16.39
N THR A 144 -9.56 9.69 -15.73
CA THR A 144 -11.01 9.95 -15.72
C THR A 144 -11.44 10.88 -14.58
N TYR A 145 -10.88 10.72 -13.38
CA TYR A 145 -11.39 11.39 -12.17
C TYR A 145 -10.38 12.35 -11.52
N SER A 146 -9.13 12.34 -11.99
CA SER A 146 -8.11 13.30 -11.56
C SER A 146 -7.28 13.81 -12.76
N PRO A 147 -7.90 14.23 -13.88
CA PRO A 147 -7.14 14.74 -15.01
C PRO A 147 -6.31 15.93 -14.54
N THR A 148 -4.99 15.87 -14.77
CA THR A 148 -4.10 17.00 -14.60
C THR A 148 -4.54 18.06 -15.60
N SER A 149 -5.34 19.03 -15.12
CA SER A 149 -5.53 20.32 -15.80
C SER A 149 -4.24 21.11 -15.72
#